data_AF-A0A0L8I5U9-F1
#
_entry.id   AF-A0A0L8I5U9-F1
#
_cell.length_a   1.000
_cell.length_b   1.000
_cell.length_c   1.000
_cell.angle_alpha   90.00
_cell.angle_beta   90.00
_cell.angle_gamma   90.00
#
_symmetry.space_group_name_H-M   'P 1'
#
loop_
_entity.id
_entity.type
_entity.pdbx_description
1 polymer ?
#
loop_
_entity_poly.entity_id
_entity_poly.type
_entity_poly.pdbx_seq_one_letter_code
_entity_poly.pdbx_strand_id
1 'polypeptide(L)'
;MLSSQTKTSLKCSPFTGIWQEPDMSECYNTEWITRRLKNIRSQVIDEGNIGDISKEVLNVSQKSVYFKQQDIDLAVDILEKMAPLISNVSANITLDNILLGINNIMNTPEKVLAEAEQADRSVSRLLDIIETIPEKIPLEEQQVTAIYSNLGIGVAKVNKDTFDGLFYGVFYGTNETEAQLYNHSHPDSQQEDIQTISFISLPKSLPKHLKVEEISAFSRIFFFSTSDDKLYRVTQNSSANANTKINSYIIAANVANISVSNLDEPVNISFLLINQNVTSLKCVYLDETPGEDPHWSTKGCKISDYVPGKKVVCSCDHLTSFALLMDVHRNEDDVKHVKPISIISLIGCGISVVFLVLTIIIHVCFKQWLLCYTTSF
;
A
#
# COMPACT_ATOMS: atom_id res chain seq x y z
N MET A 1 -30.59 -36.77 7.26
CA MET A 1 -30.08 -35.62 6.49
C MET A 1 -30.56 -34.34 7.17
N LEU A 2 -29.78 -33.79 8.09
CA LEU A 2 -30.02 -32.47 8.67
C LEU A 2 -29.00 -31.56 8.00
N SER A 3 -29.45 -30.64 7.14
CA SER A 3 -28.58 -29.59 6.63
C SER A 3 -28.23 -28.69 7.81
N SER A 4 -26.98 -28.73 8.26
CA SER A 4 -26.44 -27.69 9.13
C SER A 4 -26.51 -26.37 8.36
N GLN A 5 -27.45 -25.50 8.72
CA GLN A 5 -27.45 -24.12 8.25
C GLN A 5 -26.33 -23.41 8.99
N THR A 6 -25.18 -23.26 8.35
CA THR A 6 -24.11 -22.41 8.87
C THR A 6 -24.55 -20.96 8.73
N LYS A 7 -24.67 -20.28 9.88
CA LYS A 7 -25.12 -18.88 9.97
C LYS A 7 -23.90 -17.99 10.07
N THR A 8 -23.66 -17.14 9.07
CA THR A 8 -22.79 -15.97 9.24
C THR A 8 -23.46 -14.96 10.16
N SER A 9 -22.75 -14.49 11.19
CA SER A 9 -23.13 -13.26 11.89
C SER A 9 -22.38 -12.08 11.27
N LEU A 10 -23.08 -11.13 10.66
CA LEU A 10 -22.48 -9.83 10.40
C LEU A 10 -22.19 -9.16 11.75
N LYS A 11 -20.96 -8.69 11.94
CA LYS A 11 -20.58 -7.90 13.11
C LYS A 11 -20.59 -6.42 12.72
N CYS A 12 -21.33 -5.62 13.47
CA CYS A 12 -21.26 -4.17 13.36
C CYS A 12 -20.21 -3.68 14.34
N SER A 13 -19.27 -2.84 13.86
CA SER A 13 -18.31 -2.18 14.74
C SER A 13 -19.05 -1.23 15.68
N PRO A 14 -18.97 -1.40 17.01
CA PRO A 14 -19.68 -0.53 17.96
C PRO A 14 -19.11 0.89 17.98
N PHE A 15 -17.90 1.09 17.44
CA PHE A 15 -17.21 2.39 17.42
C PHE A 15 -17.44 3.17 16.12
N THR A 16 -17.50 2.47 14.98
CA THR A 16 -17.62 3.13 13.67
C THR A 16 -19.02 3.02 13.07
N GLY A 17 -19.88 2.12 13.57
CA GLY A 17 -21.21 1.86 13.01
C GLY A 17 -21.19 1.23 11.61
N ILE A 18 -20.02 0.81 11.14
CA ILE A 18 -19.83 0.18 9.82
C ILE A 18 -19.91 -1.34 10.01
N TRP A 19 -20.62 -2.00 9.09
CA TRP A 19 -20.65 -3.46 8.99
C TRP A 19 -19.28 -3.98 8.57
N GLN A 20 -18.75 -4.92 9.36
CA GLN A 20 -17.57 -5.68 8.96
C GLN A 20 -17.95 -6.67 7.86
N GLU A 21 -17.00 -7.00 6.99
CA GLU A 21 -17.19 -8.06 6.01
C GLU A 21 -17.58 -9.36 6.73
N PRO A 22 -18.61 -10.07 6.25
CA PRO A 22 -19.07 -11.30 6.88
C PRO A 22 -17.98 -12.38 6.76
N ASP A 23 -17.71 -13.07 7.86
CA ASP A 23 -16.83 -14.24 7.85
C ASP A 23 -17.51 -15.41 7.15
N MET A 24 -17.17 -15.62 5.87
CA MET A 24 -17.77 -16.63 5.02
C MET A 24 -17.16 -18.03 5.20
N SER A 25 -16.16 -18.19 6.08
CA SER A 25 -15.44 -19.47 6.25
C SER A 25 -16.35 -20.61 6.70
N GLU A 26 -17.42 -20.31 7.43
CA GLU A 26 -18.43 -21.29 7.85
C GLU A 26 -19.51 -21.55 6.78
N CYS A 27 -19.71 -20.65 5.81
CA CYS A 27 -20.79 -20.75 4.83
C CYS A 27 -20.45 -21.55 3.57
N TYR A 28 -19.16 -21.77 3.31
CA TYR A 28 -18.68 -22.60 2.21
C TYR A 28 -18.00 -23.85 2.77
N ASN A 29 -18.23 -25.03 2.17
CA ASN A 29 -17.42 -26.19 2.54
C ASN A 29 -15.99 -25.97 2.01
N THR A 30 -15.11 -25.49 2.89
CA THR A 30 -13.71 -25.17 2.62
C THR A 30 -12.76 -26.29 3.05
N GLU A 31 -13.26 -27.41 3.59
CA GLU A 31 -12.39 -28.50 4.07
C GLU A 31 -11.50 -29.07 2.97
N TRP A 32 -12.00 -29.07 1.73
CA TRP A 32 -11.24 -29.55 0.58
C TRP A 32 -10.02 -28.67 0.29
N ILE A 33 -10.07 -27.36 0.55
CA ILE A 33 -8.95 -26.41 0.37
C ILE A 33 -7.80 -26.85 1.29
N THR A 34 -8.08 -26.91 2.58
CA THR A 34 -7.10 -27.32 3.59
C THR A 34 -6.54 -28.71 3.31
N ARG A 35 -7.41 -29.67 2.94
CA ARG A 35 -6.98 -31.03 2.60
C ARG A 35 -6.05 -31.03 1.39
N ARG A 36 -6.36 -30.22 0.38
CA ARG A 36 -5.56 -30.14 -0.85
C ARG A 36 -4.19 -29.53 -0.58
N LEU A 37 -4.14 -28.41 0.15
CA LEU A 37 -2.88 -27.78 0.56
C LEU A 37 -2.03 -28.71 1.43
N LYS A 38 -2.63 -29.43 2.38
CA LYS A 38 -1.90 -30.44 3.19
C LYS A 38 -1.28 -31.54 2.33
N ASN A 39 -2.02 -32.03 1.32
CA ASN A 39 -1.49 -33.02 0.38
C ASN A 39 -0.29 -32.44 -0.38
N ILE A 40 -0.44 -31.26 -0.99
CA ILE A 40 0.64 -30.61 -1.75
C ILE A 40 1.88 -30.40 -0.88
N ARG A 41 1.71 -29.83 0.32
CA ARG A 41 2.80 -29.58 1.26
C ARG A 41 3.58 -30.85 1.64
N SER A 42 2.91 -32.00 1.68
CA SER A 42 3.54 -33.29 2.02
C SER A 42 4.39 -33.88 0.89
N GLN A 43 4.24 -33.38 -0.35
CA GLN A 43 5.03 -33.84 -1.48
C GLN A 43 6.43 -33.23 -1.46
N VAL A 44 7.38 -33.93 -2.05
CA VAL A 44 8.70 -33.39 -2.38
C VAL A 44 8.55 -32.58 -3.66
N ILE A 45 8.91 -31.30 -3.63
CA ILE A 45 8.85 -30.40 -4.78
C ILE A 45 10.26 -30.30 -5.36
N ASP A 46 10.38 -30.55 -6.66
CA ASP A 46 11.62 -30.49 -7.42
C ASP A 46 11.39 -29.85 -8.80
N GLU A 47 12.47 -29.68 -9.56
CA GLU A 47 12.44 -29.07 -10.89
C GLU A 47 11.54 -29.82 -11.90
N GLY A 48 11.35 -31.12 -11.69
CA GLY A 48 10.55 -31.96 -12.58
C GLY A 48 9.05 -31.84 -12.34
N ASN A 49 8.62 -31.49 -11.13
CA ASN A 49 7.20 -31.47 -10.76
C ASN A 49 6.64 -30.08 -10.37
N ILE A 50 7.49 -29.10 -10.09
CA ILE A 50 7.08 -27.74 -9.69
C ILE A 50 6.11 -27.08 -10.68
N GLY A 51 6.25 -27.36 -11.98
CA GLY A 51 5.35 -26.84 -13.01
C GLY A 51 3.90 -27.29 -12.83
N ASP A 52 3.67 -28.54 -12.41
CA ASP A 52 2.32 -29.06 -12.16
C ASP A 52 1.83 -28.69 -10.77
N ILE A 53 2.70 -28.75 -9.76
CA ILE A 53 2.34 -28.37 -8.39
C ILE A 53 1.96 -26.87 -8.32
N SER A 54 2.68 -26.00 -9.03
CA SER A 54 2.35 -24.57 -9.08
C SER A 54 0.97 -24.31 -9.68
N LYS A 55 0.53 -25.09 -10.69
CA LYS A 55 -0.84 -25.02 -11.23
C LYS A 55 -1.88 -25.48 -10.21
N GLU A 56 -1.57 -26.52 -9.42
CA GLU A 56 -2.45 -26.97 -8.35
C GLU A 56 -2.62 -25.88 -7.27
N VAL A 57 -1.52 -25.26 -6.86
CA VAL A 57 -1.52 -24.14 -5.90
C VAL A 57 -2.30 -22.95 -6.47
N LEU A 58 -2.08 -22.60 -7.75
CA LEU A 58 -2.83 -21.55 -8.43
C LEU A 58 -4.35 -21.83 -8.39
N ASN A 59 -4.77 -23.04 -8.75
CA ASN A 59 -6.20 -23.40 -8.74
C ASN A 59 -6.82 -23.30 -7.34
N VAL A 60 -6.10 -23.68 -6.30
CA VAL A 60 -6.57 -23.52 -4.91
C VAL A 60 -6.60 -22.04 -4.51
N SER A 61 -5.58 -21.26 -4.88
CA SER A 61 -5.45 -19.84 -4.55
C SER A 61 -6.60 -18.98 -5.08
N GLN A 62 -7.26 -19.37 -6.18
CA GLN A 62 -8.44 -18.66 -6.71
C GLN A 62 -9.61 -18.58 -5.70
N LYS A 63 -9.56 -19.37 -4.62
CA LYS A 63 -10.53 -19.37 -3.53
C LYS A 63 -9.99 -18.72 -2.25
N SER A 64 -8.94 -17.91 -2.36
CA SER A 64 -8.27 -17.21 -1.25
C SER A 64 -9.17 -16.37 -0.37
N VAL A 65 -10.27 -15.84 -0.91
CA VAL A 65 -11.30 -15.12 -0.14
C VAL A 65 -11.97 -15.99 0.95
N TYR A 66 -11.91 -17.31 0.79
CA TYR A 66 -12.46 -18.29 1.74
C TYR A 66 -11.37 -19.01 2.55
N PHE A 67 -10.11 -18.61 2.42
CA PHE A 67 -9.04 -19.20 3.22
C PHE A 67 -9.25 -18.87 4.68
N LYS A 68 -8.87 -19.81 5.54
CA LYS A 68 -8.67 -19.55 6.98
C LYS A 68 -7.18 -19.48 7.29
N GLN A 69 -6.87 -19.10 8.52
CA GLN A 69 -5.51 -18.97 9.04
C GLN A 69 -4.60 -20.14 8.62
N GLN A 70 -4.99 -21.39 8.89
CA GLN A 70 -4.22 -22.58 8.51
C GLN A 70 -3.98 -22.73 6.99
N ASP A 71 -4.89 -22.26 6.13
CA ASP A 71 -4.72 -22.38 4.68
C ASP A 71 -3.61 -21.42 4.19
N ILE A 72 -3.46 -20.27 4.83
CA ILE A 72 -2.38 -19.31 4.54
C ILE A 72 -1.03 -19.90 4.93
N ASP A 73 -0.88 -20.42 6.15
CA ASP A 73 0.38 -21.07 6.58
C ASP A 73 0.80 -22.16 5.60
N LEU A 74 -0.14 -23.05 5.24
CA LEU A 74 0.14 -24.14 4.31
C LEU A 74 0.53 -23.65 2.92
N ALA A 75 -0.13 -22.61 2.42
CA ALA A 75 0.20 -22.04 1.12
C ALA A 75 1.58 -21.39 1.12
N VAL A 76 1.93 -20.66 2.18
CA VAL A 76 3.24 -20.03 2.35
C VAL A 76 4.33 -21.09 2.49
N ASP A 77 4.13 -22.13 3.30
CA ASP A 77 5.07 -23.26 3.40
C ASP A 77 5.38 -23.90 2.03
N ILE A 78 4.36 -24.01 1.17
CA ILE A 78 4.52 -24.55 -0.19
C ILE A 78 5.31 -23.58 -1.07
N LEU A 79 5.01 -22.28 -1.00
CA LEU A 79 5.72 -21.25 -1.75
C LEU A 79 7.19 -21.16 -1.34
N GLU A 80 7.51 -21.29 -0.05
CA GLU A 80 8.88 -21.34 0.46
C GLU A 80 9.66 -22.53 -0.11
N LYS A 81 9.00 -23.69 -0.25
CA LYS A 81 9.60 -24.87 -0.92
C LYS A 81 9.83 -24.65 -2.42
N MET A 82 8.99 -23.85 -3.09
CA MET A 82 9.12 -23.54 -4.51
C MET A 82 10.18 -22.46 -4.78
N ALA A 83 10.32 -21.48 -3.89
CA ALA A 83 11.21 -20.33 -4.04
C ALA A 83 12.66 -20.65 -4.45
N PRO A 84 13.37 -21.64 -3.88
CA PRO A 84 14.74 -21.97 -4.29
C PRO A 84 14.83 -22.61 -5.68
N LEU A 85 13.73 -23.13 -6.23
CA LEU A 85 13.70 -23.81 -7.53
C LEU A 85 13.41 -22.86 -8.70
N ILE A 86 13.09 -21.59 -8.41
CA ILE A 86 12.65 -20.60 -9.42
C ILE A 86 13.70 -20.34 -10.49
N SER A 87 14.98 -20.37 -10.14
CA SER A 87 16.07 -20.18 -11.10
C SER A 87 16.15 -21.28 -12.16
N ASN A 88 15.52 -22.43 -11.92
CA ASN A 88 15.68 -23.65 -12.71
C ASN A 88 14.42 -24.00 -13.52
N VAL A 89 13.38 -23.16 -13.47
CA VAL A 89 12.12 -23.34 -14.21
C VAL A 89 11.92 -22.21 -15.22
N SER A 90 11.04 -22.38 -16.22
CA SER A 90 10.78 -21.29 -17.17
C SER A 90 10.10 -20.08 -16.50
N ALA A 91 10.38 -18.88 -17.01
CA ALA A 91 9.77 -17.65 -16.51
C ALA A 91 8.24 -17.74 -16.47
N ASN A 92 7.62 -18.32 -17.50
CA ASN A 92 6.16 -18.49 -17.59
C ASN A 92 5.59 -19.29 -16.40
N ILE A 93 6.28 -20.32 -15.90
CA ILE A 93 5.82 -21.05 -14.71
C ILE A 93 5.79 -20.12 -13.50
N THR A 94 6.83 -19.29 -13.33
CA THR A 94 6.89 -18.35 -12.22
C THR A 94 5.84 -17.24 -12.34
N LEU A 95 5.69 -16.64 -13.53
CA LEU A 95 4.75 -15.55 -13.77
C LEU A 95 3.30 -16.04 -13.75
N ASP A 96 2.96 -17.06 -14.53
CA ASP A 96 1.56 -17.43 -14.78
C ASP A 96 0.98 -18.28 -13.65
N ASN A 97 1.82 -19.00 -12.88
CA ASN A 97 1.35 -19.86 -11.79
C ASN A 97 1.73 -19.32 -10.42
N ILE A 98 3.02 -19.13 -10.14
CA ILE A 98 3.50 -18.83 -8.77
C ILE A 98 3.09 -17.42 -8.35
N LEU A 99 3.45 -16.39 -9.14
CA LEU A 99 3.14 -15.00 -8.83
C LEU A 99 1.64 -14.71 -8.92
N LEU A 100 0.94 -15.28 -9.90
CA LEU A 100 -0.51 -15.17 -9.96
C LEU A 100 -1.18 -15.85 -8.75
N GLY A 101 -0.64 -16.98 -8.29
CA GLY A 101 -1.08 -17.65 -7.07
C GLY A 101 -0.87 -16.79 -5.82
N ILE A 102 0.29 -16.14 -5.71
CA ILE A 102 0.58 -15.16 -4.65
C ILE A 102 -0.39 -13.98 -4.72
N ASN A 103 -0.60 -13.39 -5.90
CA ASN A 103 -1.57 -12.30 -6.09
C ASN A 103 -2.97 -12.69 -5.62
N ASN A 104 -3.39 -13.93 -5.87
CA ASN A 104 -4.65 -14.42 -5.34
C ASN A 104 -4.64 -14.54 -3.81
N ILE A 105 -3.58 -15.08 -3.20
CA ILE A 105 -3.44 -15.16 -1.74
C ILE A 105 -3.49 -13.76 -1.09
N MET A 106 -2.94 -12.73 -1.74
CA MET A 106 -3.05 -11.33 -1.28
C MET A 106 -4.49 -10.82 -1.21
N ASN A 107 -5.44 -11.46 -1.91
CA ASN A 107 -6.87 -11.14 -1.81
C ASN A 107 -7.56 -11.74 -0.58
N THR A 108 -6.87 -12.54 0.23
CA THR A 108 -7.42 -13.04 1.51
C THR A 108 -7.82 -11.87 2.42
N PRO A 109 -8.92 -12.02 3.21
CA PRO A 109 -9.34 -10.99 4.16
C PRO A 109 -8.24 -10.63 5.16
N GLU A 110 -8.07 -9.33 5.44
CA GLU A 110 -7.00 -8.81 6.32
C GLU A 110 -7.02 -9.46 7.71
N LYS A 111 -8.21 -9.76 8.25
CA LYS A 111 -8.37 -10.47 9.53
C LYS A 111 -7.69 -11.84 9.52
N VAL A 112 -7.86 -12.62 8.45
CA VAL A 112 -7.29 -13.96 8.33
C VAL A 112 -5.77 -13.88 8.15
N LEU A 113 -5.30 -12.90 7.38
CA LEU A 113 -3.87 -12.61 7.24
C LEU A 113 -3.24 -12.24 8.60
N ALA A 114 -3.91 -11.42 9.41
CA ALA A 114 -3.46 -11.07 10.75
C ALA A 114 -3.41 -12.28 11.69
N GLU A 115 -4.41 -13.16 11.64
CA GLU A 115 -4.40 -14.42 12.40
C GLU A 115 -3.23 -15.33 11.98
N ALA A 116 -2.88 -15.39 10.70
CA ALA A 116 -1.76 -16.17 10.18
C ALA A 116 -0.39 -15.56 10.52
N GLU A 117 -0.28 -14.23 10.49
CA GLU A 117 0.93 -13.53 10.93
C GLU A 117 1.20 -13.77 12.41
N GLN A 118 0.16 -13.69 13.25
CA GLN A 118 0.28 -13.96 14.68
C GLN A 118 0.65 -15.41 14.97
N ALA A 119 0.15 -16.36 14.19
CA ALA A 119 0.35 -17.78 14.43
C ALA A 119 1.75 -18.26 13.99
N ASP A 120 2.20 -17.88 12.79
CA ASP A 120 3.39 -18.46 12.17
C ASP A 120 4.16 -17.47 11.28
N ARG A 121 3.97 -16.16 11.48
CA ARG A 121 4.58 -15.08 10.70
C ARG A 121 4.42 -15.26 9.18
N SER A 122 3.31 -15.86 8.78
CA SER A 122 3.09 -16.31 7.40
C SER A 122 3.04 -15.13 6.42
N VAL A 123 2.65 -13.94 6.87
CA VAL A 123 2.58 -12.75 6.01
C VAL A 123 3.94 -12.11 5.84
N SER A 124 4.74 -12.05 6.90
CA SER A 124 6.16 -11.66 6.82
C SER A 124 6.92 -12.58 5.83
N ARG A 125 6.78 -13.90 5.98
CA ARG A 125 7.40 -14.88 5.07
C ARG A 125 6.89 -14.75 3.63
N LEU A 126 5.61 -14.43 3.44
CA LEU A 126 5.06 -14.19 2.11
C LEU A 126 5.67 -12.94 1.44
N LEU A 127 5.90 -11.87 2.21
CA LEU A 127 6.61 -10.69 1.72
C LEU A 127 8.04 -11.04 1.32
N ASP A 128 8.79 -11.76 2.16
CA ASP A 128 10.15 -12.22 1.82
C ASP A 128 10.19 -12.99 0.49
N ILE A 129 9.19 -13.84 0.25
CA ILE A 129 9.03 -14.58 -1.01
C ILE A 129 8.79 -13.61 -2.17
N ILE A 130 7.85 -12.66 -2.04
CA ILE A 130 7.54 -11.66 -3.08
C ILE A 130 8.79 -10.87 -3.46
N GLU A 131 9.63 -10.51 -2.49
CA GLU A 131 10.86 -9.75 -2.73
C GLU A 131 11.96 -10.61 -3.35
N THR A 132 12.03 -11.90 -3.01
CA THR A 132 13.06 -12.83 -3.49
C THR A 132 12.78 -13.35 -4.91
N ILE A 133 11.51 -13.50 -5.31
CA ILE A 133 11.15 -14.09 -6.61
C ILE A 133 11.79 -13.32 -7.79
N PRO A 134 11.64 -11.99 -7.91
CA PRO A 134 12.17 -11.22 -9.04
C PRO A 134 13.71 -11.32 -9.18
N GLU A 135 14.42 -11.53 -8.07
CA GLU A 135 15.86 -11.76 -8.09
C GLU A 135 16.24 -13.08 -8.79
N LYS A 136 15.37 -14.09 -8.74
CA LYS A 136 15.65 -15.45 -9.23
C LYS A 136 15.01 -15.80 -10.57
N ILE A 137 14.02 -15.03 -11.04
CA ILE A 137 13.35 -15.30 -12.33
C ILE A 137 14.39 -15.44 -13.45
N PRO A 138 14.37 -16.51 -14.25
CA PRO A 138 15.22 -16.60 -15.42
C PRO A 138 14.77 -15.60 -16.47
N LEU A 139 15.72 -14.84 -17.01
CA LEU A 139 15.49 -13.86 -18.05
C LEU A 139 15.92 -14.46 -19.38
N GLU A 140 14.96 -14.81 -20.24
CA GLU A 140 15.24 -15.22 -21.62
C GLU A 140 15.67 -14.02 -22.46
N GLU A 141 15.12 -12.84 -22.17
CA GLU A 141 15.44 -11.55 -22.80
C GLU A 141 16.21 -10.61 -21.84
N GLN A 142 16.33 -9.32 -22.20
CA GLN A 142 16.97 -8.33 -21.31
C GLN A 142 16.08 -7.90 -20.13
N GLN A 143 14.76 -8.03 -20.27
CA GLN A 143 13.81 -7.58 -19.25
C GLN A 143 12.56 -8.45 -19.24
N VAL A 144 11.85 -8.45 -18.11
CA VAL A 144 10.52 -9.07 -17.99
C VAL A 144 9.66 -8.22 -17.07
N THR A 145 8.38 -8.11 -17.40
CA THR A 145 7.39 -7.39 -16.61
C THR A 145 6.14 -8.22 -16.50
N ALA A 146 5.51 -8.21 -15.33
CA ALA A 146 4.19 -8.80 -15.12
C ALA A 146 3.38 -7.90 -14.19
N ILE A 147 2.08 -7.82 -14.44
CA ILE A 147 1.15 -7.09 -13.57
C ILE A 147 -0.13 -7.90 -13.39
N TYR A 148 -0.61 -7.87 -12.15
CA TYR A 148 -1.84 -8.51 -11.70
C TYR A 148 -2.69 -7.48 -10.95
N SER A 149 -3.78 -7.92 -10.30
CA SER A 149 -4.69 -7.01 -9.59
C SER A 149 -4.04 -6.27 -8.41
N ASN A 150 -3.10 -6.92 -7.69
CA ASN A 150 -2.47 -6.34 -6.50
C ASN A 150 -0.95 -6.46 -6.46
N LEU A 151 -0.35 -7.08 -7.47
CA LEU A 151 1.10 -7.29 -7.53
C LEU A 151 1.59 -6.93 -8.92
N GLY A 152 2.67 -6.17 -8.98
CA GLY A 152 3.41 -5.88 -10.20
C GLY A 152 4.87 -6.25 -9.98
N ILE A 153 5.54 -6.73 -11.02
CA ILE A 153 6.98 -6.96 -11.00
C ILE A 153 7.62 -6.45 -12.29
N GLY A 154 8.87 -6.01 -12.19
CA GLY A 154 9.70 -5.67 -13.32
C GLY A 154 11.13 -6.11 -13.03
N VAL A 155 11.79 -6.75 -13.98
CA VAL A 155 13.19 -7.19 -13.81
C VAL A 155 13.96 -6.81 -15.06
N ALA A 156 15.11 -6.17 -14.88
CA ALA A 156 16.01 -5.79 -15.97
C ALA A 156 17.42 -6.33 -15.69
N LYS A 157 18.03 -6.91 -16.72
CA LYS A 157 19.47 -7.16 -16.74
C LYS A 157 20.20 -5.85 -17.02
N VAL A 158 21.18 -5.53 -16.20
CA VAL A 158 21.92 -4.26 -16.29
C VAL A 158 23.42 -4.50 -16.43
N ASN A 159 24.11 -3.53 -17.01
CA ASN A 159 25.56 -3.49 -17.08
C ASN A 159 26.02 -2.08 -16.70
N LYS A 160 26.98 -1.98 -15.78
CA LYS A 160 27.53 -0.71 -15.28
C LYS A 160 27.99 0.24 -16.38
N ASP A 161 28.54 -0.29 -17.48
CA ASP A 161 29.19 0.50 -18.54
C ASP A 161 28.17 1.08 -19.52
N THR A 162 26.98 0.48 -19.60
CA THR A 162 25.89 0.87 -20.52
C THR A 162 24.64 1.35 -19.80
N PHE A 163 24.70 1.52 -18.48
CA PHE A 163 23.54 1.89 -17.68
C PHE A 163 23.21 3.38 -17.85
N ASP A 164 21.99 3.67 -18.31
CA ASP A 164 21.49 5.04 -18.51
C ASP A 164 20.26 5.34 -17.62
N GLY A 165 20.12 4.59 -16.53
CA GLY A 165 18.97 4.65 -15.65
C GLY A 165 17.90 3.62 -15.99
N LEU A 166 16.87 3.56 -15.14
CA LEU A 166 15.71 2.70 -15.34
C LEU A 166 14.45 3.44 -14.93
N PHE A 167 13.35 3.15 -15.60
CA PHE A 167 12.02 3.62 -15.25
C PHE A 167 11.10 2.42 -15.10
N TYR A 168 10.42 2.31 -13.95
CA TYR A 168 9.35 1.34 -13.74
C TYR A 168 8.07 2.07 -13.38
N GLY A 169 7.05 1.95 -14.23
CA GLY A 169 5.75 2.59 -14.08
C GLY A 169 4.64 1.57 -13.92
N VAL A 170 3.66 1.87 -13.07
CA VAL A 170 2.52 1.00 -12.77
C VAL A 170 1.22 1.78 -12.61
N PHE A 171 0.14 1.15 -13.05
CA PHE A 171 -1.22 1.63 -12.89
C PHE A 171 -2.15 0.45 -12.55
N TYR A 172 -2.89 0.57 -11.44
CA TYR A 172 -3.92 -0.41 -11.05
C TYR A 172 -5.30 0.21 -11.22
N GLY A 173 -5.85 0.13 -12.43
CA GLY A 173 -7.20 0.59 -12.74
C GLY A 173 -8.26 -0.49 -12.50
N THR A 174 -9.54 -0.09 -12.51
CA THR A 174 -10.66 -1.03 -12.33
C THR A 174 -10.87 -1.94 -13.54
N ASN A 175 -10.51 -1.46 -14.74
CA ASN A 175 -10.73 -2.17 -16.01
C ASN A 175 -9.42 -2.61 -16.66
N GLU A 176 -8.34 -1.88 -16.41
CA GLU A 176 -7.03 -2.11 -17.02
C GLU A 176 -5.94 -1.91 -15.97
N THR A 177 -4.97 -2.82 -15.98
CA THR A 177 -3.74 -2.73 -15.18
C THR A 177 -2.57 -2.69 -16.13
N GLU A 178 -1.65 -1.76 -15.94
CA GLU A 178 -0.50 -1.58 -16.82
C GLU A 178 0.80 -1.50 -16.03
N ALA A 179 1.84 -2.16 -16.52
CA ALA A 179 3.21 -2.00 -16.04
C ALA A 179 4.14 -1.74 -17.23
N GLN A 180 5.05 -0.79 -17.07
CA GLN A 180 6.02 -0.36 -18.08
C GLN A 180 7.42 -0.36 -17.49
N LEU A 181 8.41 -0.80 -18.28
CA LEU A 181 9.83 -0.82 -17.91
C LEU A 181 10.68 -0.30 -19.07
N TYR A 182 11.45 0.76 -18.82
CA TYR A 182 12.33 1.39 -19.81
C TYR A 182 13.76 1.52 -19.31
N ASN A 183 14.73 1.35 -20.22
CA ASN A 183 16.18 1.39 -19.98
C ASN A 183 16.78 2.81 -19.94
N HIS A 184 16.02 3.76 -19.41
CA HIS A 184 16.46 5.14 -19.18
C HIS A 184 15.65 5.76 -18.04
N SER A 185 16.19 6.78 -17.36
CA SER A 185 15.51 7.42 -16.23
C SER A 185 14.20 8.15 -16.60
N HIS A 186 14.01 8.57 -17.87
CA HIS A 186 12.84 9.34 -18.28
C HIS A 186 12.31 8.88 -19.65
N PRO A 187 11.04 8.48 -19.79
CA PRO A 187 10.44 8.17 -21.09
C PRO A 187 10.52 9.37 -22.03
N ASP A 188 11.04 9.16 -23.24
CA ASP A 188 11.15 10.18 -24.30
C ASP A 188 9.79 10.52 -24.97
N SER A 189 8.65 10.10 -24.41
CA SER A 189 7.30 10.26 -24.99
C SER A 189 6.38 11.15 -24.15
N GLN A 190 5.38 11.74 -24.83
CA GLN A 190 4.62 12.92 -24.43
C GLN A 190 4.17 12.95 -22.95
N GLN A 191 4.32 14.12 -22.36
CA GLN A 191 4.12 14.50 -20.96
C GLN A 191 2.74 14.16 -20.35
N GLU A 192 1.81 13.58 -21.11
CA GLU A 192 0.45 13.23 -20.70
C GLU A 192 0.37 11.83 -20.06
N ASP A 193 1.08 10.81 -20.57
CA ASP A 193 1.03 9.44 -20.01
C ASP A 193 1.78 9.32 -18.67
N ILE A 194 2.84 10.12 -18.47
CA ILE A 194 3.61 10.17 -17.21
C ILE A 194 2.78 10.83 -16.07
N GLN A 195 1.65 11.45 -16.38
CA GLN A 195 0.77 12.05 -15.37
C GLN A 195 -0.24 11.06 -14.78
N THR A 196 -0.47 9.91 -15.42
CA THR A 196 -1.55 8.98 -15.07
C THR A 196 -1.05 7.67 -14.45
N ILE A 197 0.27 7.50 -14.31
CA ILE A 197 0.89 6.31 -13.71
C ILE A 197 1.71 6.67 -12.47
N SER A 198 1.79 5.74 -11.52
CA SER A 198 2.78 5.83 -10.43
C SER A 198 4.08 5.19 -10.91
N PHE A 199 5.24 5.75 -10.59
CA PHE A 199 6.50 5.25 -11.12
C PHE A 199 7.67 5.44 -10.16
N ILE A 200 8.73 4.67 -10.38
CA ILE A 200 10.06 4.90 -9.83
C ILE A 200 11.07 5.06 -10.97
N SER A 201 11.91 6.07 -10.84
CA SER A 201 12.97 6.41 -11.78
C SER A 201 14.33 6.34 -11.08
N LEU A 202 15.19 5.46 -11.58
CA LEU A 202 16.55 5.27 -11.10
C LEU A 202 17.52 6.12 -11.92
N PRO A 203 18.42 6.89 -11.28
CA PRO A 203 19.34 7.78 -11.96
C PRO A 203 20.48 7.00 -12.61
N LYS A 204 20.97 7.45 -13.78
CA LYS A 204 22.12 6.86 -14.49
C LYS A 204 23.42 6.82 -13.67
N SER A 205 23.54 7.64 -12.62
CA SER A 205 24.71 7.64 -11.72
C SER A 205 24.69 6.51 -10.69
N LEU A 206 23.62 5.71 -10.60
CA LEU A 206 23.47 4.60 -9.66
C LEU A 206 24.71 3.67 -9.58
N PRO A 207 25.30 3.19 -10.70
CA PRO A 207 26.45 2.27 -10.63
C PRO A 207 27.71 2.93 -10.08
N LYS A 208 27.82 4.28 -10.13
CA LYS A 208 28.98 5.03 -9.64
C LYS A 208 29.05 5.07 -8.11
N HIS A 209 27.95 4.81 -7.43
CA HIS A 209 27.84 4.80 -5.97
C HIS A 209 28.17 3.43 -5.37
N LEU A 210 28.31 2.40 -6.20
CA LEU A 210 28.60 1.04 -5.75
C LEU A 210 30.06 0.89 -5.38
N LYS A 211 30.33 0.13 -4.31
CA LYS A 211 31.70 -0.24 -3.93
C LYS A 211 32.32 -1.16 -4.96
N VAL A 212 33.65 -1.22 -5.00
CA VAL A 212 34.40 -2.04 -5.97
C VAL A 212 33.98 -3.52 -5.93
N GLU A 213 33.70 -4.06 -4.74
CA GLU A 213 33.20 -5.45 -4.61
C GLU A 213 31.78 -5.61 -5.18
N GLU A 214 30.90 -4.63 -4.96
CA GLU A 214 29.48 -4.62 -5.38
C GLU A 214 29.34 -4.42 -6.90
N ILE A 215 30.25 -3.69 -7.54
CA ILE A 215 30.25 -3.46 -9.00
C ILE A 215 30.24 -4.80 -9.78
N SER A 216 30.88 -5.84 -9.25
CA SER A 216 30.92 -7.17 -9.88
C SER A 216 29.58 -7.92 -9.82
N ALA A 217 28.74 -7.60 -8.83
CA ALA A 217 27.40 -8.16 -8.65
C ALA A 217 26.32 -7.34 -9.36
N PHE A 218 26.61 -6.10 -9.78
CA PHE A 218 25.70 -5.21 -10.50
C PHE A 218 25.32 -5.76 -11.89
N SER A 219 24.29 -6.60 -11.91
CA SER A 219 23.89 -7.35 -13.10
C SER A 219 22.37 -7.42 -13.28
N ARG A 220 21.62 -7.15 -12.21
CA ARG A 220 20.16 -7.28 -12.18
C ARG A 220 19.56 -6.24 -11.26
N ILE A 221 18.59 -5.50 -11.78
CA ILE A 221 17.71 -4.62 -11.01
C ILE A 221 16.31 -5.19 -11.12
N PHE A 222 15.60 -5.18 -10.00
CA PHE A 222 14.21 -5.62 -9.97
C PHE A 222 13.35 -4.66 -9.17
N PHE A 223 12.09 -4.66 -9.54
CA PHE A 223 11.04 -3.84 -8.99
C PHE A 223 9.89 -4.76 -8.62
N PHE A 224 9.18 -4.38 -7.57
CA PHE A 224 7.86 -4.90 -7.33
C PHE A 224 6.96 -3.77 -6.84
N SER A 225 5.65 -3.94 -7.03
CA SER A 225 4.67 -2.98 -6.57
C SER A 225 3.42 -3.68 -6.05
N THR A 226 2.76 -3.05 -5.08
CA THR A 226 1.46 -3.51 -4.58
C THR A 226 0.42 -2.42 -4.65
N SER A 227 -0.80 -2.78 -5.04
CA SER A 227 -1.93 -1.83 -5.11
C SER A 227 -2.53 -1.52 -3.74
N ASP A 228 -2.30 -2.40 -2.76
CA ASP A 228 -2.82 -2.36 -1.40
C ASP A 228 -1.67 -2.56 -0.39
N ASP A 229 -1.76 -1.89 0.76
CA ASP A 229 -0.84 -1.95 1.90
C ASP A 229 -1.24 -2.99 2.96
N LYS A 230 -2.29 -3.80 2.73
CA LYS A 230 -2.77 -4.86 3.63
C LYS A 230 -1.66 -5.71 4.24
N LEU A 231 -0.74 -6.25 3.43
CA LEU A 231 0.33 -7.11 3.95
C LEU A 231 1.24 -6.36 4.94
N TYR A 232 1.57 -5.11 4.61
CA TYR A 232 2.42 -4.24 5.43
C TYR A 232 1.73 -3.80 6.72
N ARG A 233 0.41 -3.58 6.70
CA ARG A 233 -0.35 -3.30 7.92
C ARG A 233 -0.38 -4.51 8.85
N VAL A 234 -0.49 -5.71 8.30
CA VAL A 234 -0.54 -6.96 9.06
C VAL A 234 0.79 -7.26 9.73
N THR A 235 1.91 -7.03 9.05
CA THR A 235 3.25 -7.26 9.62
C THR A 235 3.68 -6.20 10.63
N GLN A 236 3.09 -5.00 10.56
CA GLN A 236 3.30 -3.95 11.55
C GLN A 236 2.50 -4.25 12.82
N ASN A 237 3.19 -4.54 13.92
CA ASN A 237 2.60 -4.89 15.20
C ASN A 237 1.90 -3.68 15.85
N SER A 238 0.65 -3.40 15.45
CA SER A 238 -0.40 -2.58 16.12
C SER A 238 0.05 -1.36 16.97
N SER A 239 1.11 -0.67 16.57
CA SER A 239 1.62 0.55 17.20
C SER A 239 1.77 1.69 16.20
N ALA A 240 1.53 1.44 14.92
CA ALA A 240 1.30 2.50 13.95
C ALA A 240 0.16 3.36 14.48
N ASN A 241 0.43 4.65 14.68
CA ASN A 241 -0.56 5.63 15.11
C ASN A 241 -1.85 5.37 14.32
N ALA A 242 -2.97 5.09 15.00
CA ALA A 242 -4.26 4.74 14.39
C ALA A 242 -4.78 5.76 13.36
N ASN A 243 -4.08 6.89 13.24
CA ASN A 243 -4.40 8.05 12.44
C ASN A 243 -3.53 8.17 11.17
N THR A 244 -2.58 7.26 10.90
CA THR A 244 -1.77 7.31 9.67
C THR A 244 -2.16 6.20 8.71
N LYS A 245 -2.31 6.54 7.41
CA LYS A 245 -2.71 5.60 6.36
C LYS A 245 -1.82 5.76 5.13
N ILE A 246 -1.51 4.66 4.44
CA ILE A 246 -0.88 4.71 3.12
C ILE A 246 -1.90 5.21 2.08
N ASN A 247 -1.50 6.18 1.28
CA ASN A 247 -2.33 6.88 0.30
C ASN A 247 -1.79 6.77 -1.13
N SER A 248 -1.04 5.70 -1.39
CA SER A 248 -0.48 5.37 -2.70
C SER A 248 -0.38 3.85 -2.85
N TYR A 249 -0.03 3.41 -4.04
CA TYR A 249 0.59 2.10 -4.22
C TYR A 249 1.94 2.06 -3.52
N ILE A 250 2.42 0.86 -3.22
CA ILE A 250 3.78 0.64 -2.75
C ILE A 250 4.63 0.28 -3.95
N ILE A 251 5.78 0.93 -4.10
CA ILE A 251 6.71 0.66 -5.19
C ILE A 251 8.08 0.44 -4.58
N ALA A 252 8.72 -0.67 -4.93
CA ALA A 252 10.04 -1.04 -4.48
C ALA A 252 11.00 -1.17 -5.67
N ALA A 253 12.28 -0.88 -5.40
CA ALA A 253 13.37 -1.13 -6.33
C ALA A 253 14.53 -1.72 -5.55
N ASN A 254 15.21 -2.70 -6.13
CA ASN A 254 16.33 -3.39 -5.50
C ASN A 254 17.37 -3.79 -6.56
N VAL A 255 18.62 -3.89 -6.13
CA VAL A 255 19.72 -4.45 -6.92
C VAL A 255 20.06 -5.80 -6.33
N ALA A 256 20.15 -6.84 -7.17
CA ALA A 256 20.43 -8.19 -6.71
C ALA A 256 21.73 -8.24 -5.89
N ASN A 257 21.65 -8.82 -4.68
CA ASN A 257 22.75 -8.95 -3.72
C ASN A 257 23.42 -7.63 -3.26
N ILE A 258 22.78 -6.47 -3.45
CA ILE A 258 23.38 -5.17 -3.10
C ILE A 258 22.35 -4.30 -2.37
N SER A 259 22.67 -3.90 -1.14
CA SER A 259 21.94 -2.86 -0.42
C SER A 259 22.45 -1.48 -0.85
N VAL A 260 21.59 -0.69 -1.49
CA VAL A 260 21.94 0.64 -2.01
C VAL A 260 21.42 1.72 -1.07
N SER A 261 22.32 2.55 -0.55
CA SER A 261 21.99 3.68 0.32
C SER A 261 23.00 4.82 0.16
N ASN A 262 22.63 6.02 0.62
CA ASN A 262 23.43 7.25 0.53
C ASN A 262 23.78 7.65 -0.92
N LEU A 263 22.81 7.60 -1.82
CA LEU A 263 22.93 8.08 -3.19
C LEU A 263 23.06 9.62 -3.23
N ASP A 264 24.08 10.13 -3.93
CA ASP A 264 24.23 11.58 -4.15
C ASP A 264 23.12 12.11 -5.07
N GLU A 265 22.80 11.34 -6.12
CA GLU A 265 21.64 11.58 -6.98
C GLU A 265 20.48 10.69 -6.52
N PRO A 266 19.40 11.25 -5.96
CA PRO A 266 18.32 10.46 -5.40
C PRO A 266 17.48 9.77 -6.48
N VAL A 267 16.84 8.67 -6.12
CA VAL A 267 15.76 8.09 -6.93
C VAL A 267 14.51 8.93 -6.81
N ASN A 268 13.77 9.05 -7.91
CA ASN A 268 12.51 9.79 -7.94
C ASN A 268 11.34 8.82 -8.05
N ILE A 269 10.41 8.90 -7.10
CA ILE A 269 9.18 8.10 -7.07
C ILE A 269 7.98 9.03 -7.19
N SER A 270 7.13 8.81 -8.18
CA SER A 270 5.86 9.53 -8.34
C SER A 270 4.72 8.63 -7.88
N PHE A 271 3.94 9.12 -6.92
CA PHE A 271 2.75 8.44 -6.41
C PHE A 271 1.49 9.19 -6.81
N LEU A 272 0.55 8.49 -7.45
CA LEU A 272 -0.82 8.97 -7.58
C LEU A 272 -1.53 8.89 -6.22
N LEU A 273 -2.33 9.91 -5.92
CA LEU A 273 -3.10 9.94 -4.68
C LEU A 273 -4.34 9.05 -4.79
N ILE A 274 -4.47 8.08 -3.88
CA ILE A 274 -5.69 7.26 -3.76
C ILE A 274 -6.84 8.11 -3.21
N ASN A 275 -6.58 8.90 -2.17
CA ASN A 275 -7.49 9.88 -1.59
C ASN A 275 -6.97 11.29 -1.87
N GLN A 276 -7.85 12.18 -2.33
CA GLN A 276 -7.53 13.56 -2.68
C GLN A 276 -7.62 14.53 -1.49
N ASN A 277 -8.34 14.16 -0.43
CA ASN A 277 -8.50 14.96 0.79
C ASN A 277 -7.37 14.64 1.77
N VAL A 278 -6.20 15.17 1.45
CA VAL A 278 -4.94 14.85 2.13
C VAL A 278 -4.45 16.00 2.99
N THR A 279 -3.97 15.65 4.17
CA THR A 279 -3.20 16.55 5.03
C THR A 279 -1.94 15.83 5.49
N SER A 280 -0.85 16.59 5.63
CA SER A 280 0.42 16.08 6.17
C SER A 280 1.02 14.87 5.44
N LEU A 281 1.09 14.94 4.11
CA LEU A 281 1.73 13.91 3.30
C LEU A 281 3.22 13.75 3.65
N LYS A 282 3.67 12.51 3.73
CA LYS A 282 5.08 12.14 3.97
C LYS A 282 5.50 11.03 3.02
N CYS A 283 6.62 11.22 2.34
CA CYS A 283 7.31 10.14 1.64
C CYS A 283 7.95 9.22 2.69
N VAL A 284 7.66 7.94 2.63
CA VAL A 284 8.16 6.94 3.58
C VAL A 284 8.73 5.73 2.87
N TYR A 285 9.60 5.02 3.56
CA TYR A 285 10.02 3.67 3.21
C TYR A 285 9.81 2.73 4.39
N LEU A 286 9.69 1.43 4.11
CA LEU A 286 9.63 0.43 5.17
C LEU A 286 11.03 0.19 5.73
N ASP A 287 11.25 0.56 6.99
CA ASP A 287 12.49 0.30 7.71
C ASP A 287 12.37 -1.06 8.42
N GLU A 288 13.21 -2.00 8.02
CA GLU A 288 13.27 -3.37 8.53
C GLU A 288 14.60 -3.64 9.23
N THR A 289 15.16 -2.62 9.88
CA THR A 289 16.41 -2.74 10.63
C THR A 289 16.35 -3.93 11.60
N PRO A 290 17.30 -4.89 11.53
CA PRO A 290 17.29 -6.07 12.38
C PRO A 290 17.24 -5.72 13.87
N GLY A 291 16.27 -6.28 14.58
CA GLY A 291 16.07 -6.04 16.01
C GLY A 291 15.06 -4.95 16.34
N GLU A 292 14.51 -4.27 15.33
CA GLU A 292 13.35 -3.38 15.45
C GLU A 292 12.14 -4.00 14.73
N ASP A 293 10.94 -3.63 15.18
CA ASP A 293 9.72 -3.98 14.44
C ASP A 293 9.68 -3.16 13.14
N PRO A 294 9.29 -3.76 12.00
CA PRO A 294 9.14 -3.05 10.74
C PRO A 294 8.27 -1.81 10.90
N HIS A 295 8.69 -0.66 10.38
CA HIS A 295 7.93 0.57 10.49
C HIS A 295 8.19 1.54 9.33
N TRP A 296 7.22 2.42 9.05
CA TRP A 296 7.37 3.46 8.04
C TRP A 296 8.26 4.60 8.54
N SER A 297 9.38 4.83 7.87
CA SER A 297 10.36 5.88 8.18
C SER A 297 10.44 6.92 7.06
N THR A 298 10.68 8.19 7.42
CA THR A 298 10.92 9.27 6.44
C THR A 298 12.40 9.51 6.15
N LYS A 299 13.31 8.75 6.80
CA LYS A 299 14.75 8.98 6.68
C LYS A 299 15.22 8.79 5.24
N GLY A 300 16.07 9.71 4.76
CA GLY A 300 16.57 9.66 3.38
C GLY A 300 15.57 10.06 2.30
N CYS A 301 14.29 10.27 2.64
CA CYS A 301 13.22 10.60 1.71
C CYS A 301 12.64 12.01 1.94
N LYS A 302 12.38 12.73 0.85
CA LYS A 302 11.73 14.05 0.88
C LYS A 302 10.75 14.22 -0.27
N ILE A 303 9.72 15.04 -0.07
CA ILE A 303 8.86 15.48 -1.17
C ILE A 303 9.65 16.48 -2.02
N SER A 304 9.81 16.20 -3.31
CA SER A 304 10.48 17.07 -4.27
C SER A 304 9.51 17.85 -5.15
N ASP A 305 8.33 17.28 -5.44
CA ASP A 305 7.25 17.97 -6.15
C ASP A 305 5.88 17.50 -5.65
N TYR A 306 4.87 18.37 -5.77
CA TYR A 306 3.50 18.07 -5.36
C TYR A 306 2.51 18.75 -6.30
N VAL A 307 1.66 17.92 -6.93
CA VAL A 307 0.52 18.38 -7.72
C VAL A 307 -0.74 18.15 -6.89
N PRO A 308 -1.37 19.21 -6.35
CA PRO A 308 -2.50 19.09 -5.44
C PRO A 308 -3.63 18.22 -5.97
N GLY A 309 -4.08 17.28 -5.14
CA GLY A 309 -5.18 16.36 -5.48
C GLY A 309 -4.87 15.36 -6.58
N LYS A 310 -3.62 15.28 -7.08
CA LYS A 310 -3.23 14.37 -8.16
C LYS A 310 -2.08 13.46 -7.78
N LYS A 311 -0.88 14.02 -7.56
CA LYS A 311 0.34 13.23 -7.34
C LYS A 311 1.37 13.91 -6.47
N VAL A 312 2.23 13.11 -5.86
CA VAL A 312 3.40 13.54 -5.09
C VAL A 312 4.63 12.89 -5.70
N VAL A 313 5.70 13.67 -5.86
CA VAL A 313 7.02 13.13 -6.22
C VAL A 313 7.91 13.15 -4.99
N CYS A 314 8.43 11.98 -4.65
CA CYS A 314 9.38 11.73 -3.59
C CYS A 314 10.78 11.57 -4.19
N SER A 315 11.78 12.12 -3.51
CA SER A 315 13.19 11.86 -3.80
C SER A 315 13.82 11.17 -2.60
N CYS A 316 14.37 9.97 -2.80
CA CYS A 316 14.98 9.14 -1.76
C CYS A 316 16.43 8.79 -2.10
N ASP A 317 17.30 8.67 -1.10
CA ASP A 317 18.74 8.41 -1.26
C ASP A 317 19.13 6.92 -1.12
N HIS A 318 18.15 6.02 -1.18
CA HIS A 318 18.35 4.57 -1.04
C HIS A 318 17.36 3.80 -1.92
N LEU A 319 17.53 2.48 -1.98
CA LEU A 319 16.63 1.56 -2.69
C LEU A 319 16.00 0.60 -1.68
N THR A 320 14.68 0.67 -1.54
CA THR A 320 13.85 -0.11 -0.61
C THR A 320 12.43 -0.19 -1.15
N SER A 321 11.45 -0.45 -0.28
CA SER A 321 10.00 -0.36 -0.52
C SER A 321 9.46 1.01 -0.09
N PHE A 322 8.91 1.79 -1.04
CA PHE A 322 8.46 3.16 -0.83
C PHE A 322 6.95 3.30 -0.87
N ALA A 323 6.43 4.26 -0.10
CA ALA A 323 5.02 4.62 -0.10
C ALA A 323 4.80 6.09 0.28
N LEU A 324 3.56 6.55 0.11
CA LEU A 324 3.10 7.86 0.55
C LEU A 324 2.18 7.71 1.76
N LEU A 325 2.58 8.22 2.91
CA LEU A 325 1.80 8.21 4.15
C LEU A 325 1.00 9.52 4.29
N MET A 326 -0.25 9.43 4.74
CA MET A 326 -1.10 10.58 5.10
C MET A 326 -1.57 10.48 6.56
N ASP A 327 -1.87 11.63 7.17
CA ASP A 327 -2.51 11.73 8.50
C ASP A 327 -4.01 11.97 8.32
N VAL A 328 -4.84 11.24 9.08
CA VAL A 328 -6.30 11.24 9.01
C VAL A 328 -6.92 12.25 9.99
N HIS A 329 -6.23 12.65 11.09
CA HIS A 329 -6.84 13.46 12.15
C HIS A 329 -7.20 14.89 11.75
N ARG A 330 -6.38 15.53 10.90
CA ARG A 330 -6.70 16.89 10.42
C ARG A 330 -7.99 16.94 9.61
N ASN A 331 -8.43 15.83 9.01
CA ASN A 331 -9.66 15.81 8.22
C ASN A 331 -10.91 15.78 9.12
N GLU A 332 -10.90 15.11 10.27
CA GLU A 332 -12.06 15.12 11.17
C GLU A 332 -12.19 16.44 11.95
N ASP A 333 -11.06 17.01 12.35
CA ASP A 333 -11.05 18.27 13.09
C ASP A 333 -11.26 19.49 12.18
N ASP A 334 -10.67 19.59 10.98
CA ASP A 334 -10.92 20.74 10.09
C ASP A 334 -12.35 20.73 9.51
N VAL A 335 -12.92 19.55 9.21
CA VAL A 335 -14.29 19.48 8.70
C VAL A 335 -15.31 19.81 9.79
N LYS A 336 -15.01 19.55 11.06
CA LYS A 336 -15.88 19.90 12.19
C LYS A 336 -15.64 21.30 12.76
N HIS A 337 -14.44 21.89 12.61
CA HIS A 337 -14.10 23.15 13.28
C HIS A 337 -13.93 24.38 12.39
N VAL A 338 -13.92 24.30 11.05
CA VAL A 338 -13.69 25.50 10.23
C VAL A 338 -14.93 26.39 10.03
N LYS A 339 -16.16 26.01 10.47
CA LYS A 339 -17.37 26.84 10.26
C LYS A 339 -18.47 26.96 11.36
N PRO A 340 -18.28 26.77 12.70
CA PRO A 340 -19.35 27.13 13.65
C PRO A 340 -19.17 28.45 14.40
N ILE A 341 -17.95 28.85 14.77
CA ILE A 341 -17.77 29.96 15.73
C ILE A 341 -18.12 31.32 15.13
N SER A 342 -17.70 31.62 13.90
CA SER A 342 -18.00 32.92 13.27
C SER A 342 -19.50 33.15 13.07
N ILE A 343 -20.27 32.10 12.78
CA ILE A 343 -21.73 32.20 12.59
C ILE A 343 -22.43 32.42 13.93
N ILE A 344 -22.04 31.68 14.97
CA ILE A 344 -22.61 31.84 16.31
C ILE A 344 -22.25 33.22 16.88
N SER A 345 -21.01 33.70 16.70
CA SER A 345 -20.60 35.05 17.12
C SER A 345 -21.33 36.16 16.34
N LEU A 346 -21.62 35.96 15.05
CA LEU A 346 -22.37 36.93 14.25
C LEU A 346 -23.82 37.05 14.72
N ILE A 347 -24.49 35.92 14.96
CA ILE A 347 -25.85 35.88 15.50
C ILE A 347 -25.88 36.48 16.91
N GLY A 348 -24.93 36.11 17.76
CA GLY A 348 -24.80 36.65 19.12
C GLY A 348 -24.62 38.17 19.12
N CYS A 349 -23.75 38.70 18.25
CA CYS A 349 -23.54 40.14 18.10
C CYS A 349 -24.81 40.86 17.61
N GLY A 350 -25.51 40.29 16.62
CA GLY A 350 -26.78 40.84 16.13
C GLY A 350 -27.85 40.93 17.23
N ILE A 351 -28.00 39.87 18.02
CA ILE A 351 -28.96 39.85 19.14
C ILE A 351 -28.58 40.89 20.21
N SER A 352 -27.30 41.01 20.57
CA SER A 352 -26.84 42.02 21.55
C SER A 352 -27.14 43.45 21.10
N VAL A 353 -26.94 43.77 19.82
CA VAL A 353 -27.24 45.09 19.26
C VAL A 353 -28.74 45.40 19.35
N VAL A 354 -29.61 44.43 19.03
CA VAL A 354 -31.07 44.61 19.14
C VAL A 354 -31.49 44.89 20.59
N PHE A 355 -30.98 44.13 21.57
CA PHE A 355 -31.28 44.37 22.98
C PHE A 355 -30.77 45.71 23.50
N LEU A 356 -29.60 46.17 23.04
CA LEU A 356 -29.09 47.49 23.36
C LEU A 356 -30.00 48.59 22.83
N VAL A 357 -30.45 48.49 21.58
CA VAL A 357 -31.38 49.46 20.98
C VAL A 357 -32.71 49.49 21.75
N LEU A 358 -33.28 48.33 22.09
CA LEU A 358 -34.52 48.26 22.88
C LEU A 358 -34.35 48.91 24.26
N THR A 359 -33.21 48.67 24.92
CA THR A 359 -32.92 49.24 26.23
C THR A 359 -32.78 50.76 26.17
N ILE A 360 -32.15 51.29 25.11
CA ILE A 360 -32.06 52.73 24.87
C ILE A 360 -33.46 53.32 24.64
N ILE A 361 -34.30 52.68 23.82
CA ILE A 361 -35.67 53.14 23.56
C ILE A 361 -36.49 53.18 24.86
N ILE A 362 -36.47 52.09 25.64
CA ILE A 362 -37.17 52.02 26.92
C ILE A 362 -36.65 53.12 27.86
N HIS A 363 -35.34 53.35 27.93
CA HIS A 363 -34.78 54.37 28.80
C HIS A 363 -35.18 55.79 28.39
N VAL A 364 -35.18 56.10 27.08
CA VAL A 364 -35.63 57.40 26.56
C VAL A 364 -37.13 57.59 26.77
N CYS A 365 -37.96 56.59 26.46
CA CYS A 365 -39.40 56.66 26.69
C CYS A 365 -39.74 56.80 28.17
N PHE A 366 -39.04 56.07 29.05
CA PHE A 366 -39.22 56.18 30.50
C PHE A 366 -38.80 57.55 31.03
N LYS A 367 -37.69 58.11 30.52
CA LYS A 367 -37.25 59.47 30.85
C LYS A 367 -38.23 60.53 30.34
N GLN A 368 -38.77 60.38 29.13
CA GLN A 368 -39.78 61.27 28.57
C GLN A 368 -41.09 61.21 29.35
N TRP A 369 -41.49 60.00 29.78
CA TRP A 369 -42.67 59.79 30.62
C TRP A 369 -42.50 60.42 32.01
N LEU A 370 -41.33 60.25 32.65
CA LEU A 370 -41.00 60.95 33.91
C LEU A 370 -41.02 62.47 33.74
N LEU A 371 -40.44 62.99 32.66
CA LEU A 371 -40.44 64.44 32.40
C LEU A 371 -41.86 64.99 32.20
N CYS A 372 -42.73 64.28 31.47
CA CYS A 372 -44.15 64.64 31.35
C CYS A 372 -44.92 64.56 32.68
N TYR A 373 -44.63 63.57 33.52
CA TYR A 373 -45.25 63.44 34.84
C TYR A 373 -44.84 64.58 35.79
N THR A 374 -43.58 65.04 35.70
CA THR A 374 -43.05 66.10 36.56
C THR A 374 -43.54 67.50 36.14
N THR A 375 -43.94 67.70 34.87
CA THR A 375 -44.52 68.97 34.38
C THR A 375 -46.03 69.10 34.59
N SER A 376 -46.69 68.09 35.17
CA SER A 376 -48.15 68.08 35.39
C SER A 376 -48.56 68.23 36.86
N PHE A 377 -47.66 68.75 37.71
CA PHE A 377 -47.94 69.18 39.09
C PHE A 377 -47.61 70.66 39.28
#